data_AF-A0A8J6FG25-F1
#
_entry.id   AF-A0A8J6FG25-F1
#
_cell.length_a   1.000
_cell.length_b   1.000
_cell.length_c   1.000
_cell.angle_alpha   90.00
_cell.angle_beta   90.00
_cell.angle_gamma   90.00
#
_symmetry.space_group_name_H-M   'P 1'
#
loop_
_entity.id
_entity.type
_entity.pdbx_description
1 polymer ?
#
loop_
_entity_poly.entity_id
_entity_poly.type
_entity_poly.pdbx_seq_one_letter_code
_entity_poly.pdbx_strand_id
1 'polypeptide(L)'
;MSQIHSLVMDIHMKAKVRFNTYAHCQEFDSKAIASLCHSKDSNFPTFNVISTSSEEDKLSELYKVFRYMNTAIGNITLEQMELNPKNKTLHKQLNESKTEIAAVLSNLSCALNKRYKVPNIDMYYKTSTSTWLKKTRGFKVLKSYKHFLEQASNITSDWDKKGDYTQDPSFDNPPDHR
;
A
#
# COMPACT_ATOMS: atom_id res chain seq x y z
N MET A 1 -8.24 -0.13 -14.13
CA MET A 1 -7.85 0.88 -13.12
C MET A 1 -8.80 0.83 -11.92
N SER A 2 -10.12 0.65 -12.12
CA SER A 2 -11.10 0.37 -11.05
C SER A 2 -10.66 -0.72 -10.07
N GLN A 3 -10.16 -1.86 -10.55
CA GLN A 3 -9.66 -2.93 -9.67
C GLN A 3 -8.54 -2.46 -8.72
N ILE A 4 -7.64 -1.56 -9.15
CA ILE A 4 -6.60 -1.00 -8.28
C ILE A 4 -7.26 -0.16 -7.17
N HIS A 5 -8.25 0.67 -7.52
CA HIS A 5 -9.00 1.46 -6.54
C HIS A 5 -9.72 0.56 -5.52
N SER A 6 -10.47 -0.44 -5.97
CA SER A 6 -11.20 -1.36 -5.07
C SER A 6 -10.27 -2.07 -4.10
N LEU A 7 -9.10 -2.55 -4.57
CA LEU A 7 -8.11 -3.18 -3.70
C LEU A 7 -7.50 -2.19 -2.70
N VAL A 8 -7.15 -0.98 -3.13
CA VAL A 8 -6.63 0.08 -2.23
C VAL A 8 -7.65 0.40 -1.15
N MET A 9 -8.94 0.51 -1.50
CA MET A 9 -10.03 0.76 -0.57
C MET A 9 -10.20 -0.38 0.45
N ASP A 10 -10.19 -1.64 0.00
CA ASP A 10 -10.29 -2.79 0.88
C ASP A 10 -9.15 -2.84 1.91
N ILE A 11 -7.92 -2.60 1.46
CA ILE A 11 -6.76 -2.52 2.36
C ILE A 11 -6.90 -1.35 3.33
N HIS A 12 -7.34 -0.17 2.84
CA HIS A 12 -7.53 1.02 3.67
C HIS A 12 -8.53 0.75 4.82
N MET A 13 -9.69 0.15 4.52
CA MET A 13 -10.71 -0.16 5.53
C MET A 13 -10.18 -1.07 6.66
N LYS A 14 -9.26 -1.97 6.34
CA LYS A 14 -8.65 -2.91 7.30
C LYS A 14 -7.45 -2.31 8.05
N ALA A 15 -6.83 -1.25 7.52
CA ALA A 15 -5.55 -0.73 8.01
C ALA A 15 -5.59 -0.28 9.47
N LYS A 16 -6.69 0.36 9.90
CA LYS A 16 -6.84 0.81 11.30
C LYS A 16 -6.86 -0.36 12.27
N VAL A 17 -7.61 -1.41 11.96
CA VAL A 17 -7.70 -2.61 12.81
C VAL A 17 -6.34 -3.30 12.89
N ARG A 18 -5.67 -3.51 11.75
CA ARG A 18 -4.33 -4.14 11.70
C ARG A 18 -3.28 -3.36 12.48
N PHE A 19 -3.27 -2.04 12.34
CA PHE A 19 -2.36 -1.18 13.10
C PHE A 19 -2.61 -1.29 14.61
N ASN A 20 -3.88 -1.24 15.04
CA ASN A 20 -4.24 -1.36 16.44
C ASN A 20 -3.88 -2.74 17.00
N THR A 21 -4.13 -3.81 16.25
CA THR A 21 -3.71 -5.17 16.64
C THR A 21 -2.20 -5.23 16.82
N TYR A 22 -1.41 -4.75 15.85
CA TYR A 22 0.05 -4.72 15.99
C TYR A 22 0.48 -3.95 17.25
N ALA A 23 -0.01 -2.72 17.43
CA ALA A 23 0.35 -1.85 18.54
C ALA A 23 0.03 -2.48 19.90
N HIS A 24 -1.14 -3.10 20.03
CA HIS A 24 -1.54 -3.80 21.24
C HIS A 24 -0.60 -4.96 21.57
N CYS A 25 -0.20 -5.74 20.57
CA CYS A 25 0.71 -6.88 20.75
C CYS A 25 2.15 -6.48 21.14
N GLN A 26 2.51 -5.20 21.02
CA GLN A 26 3.86 -4.78 21.39
C GLN A 26 4.01 -4.49 22.88
N GLU A 27 2.90 -4.34 23.62
CA GLU A 27 2.87 -4.01 25.05
C GLU A 27 3.74 -2.79 25.40
N PHE A 28 3.67 -1.75 24.56
CA PHE A 28 4.39 -0.50 24.84
C PHE A 28 3.85 0.17 26.11
N ASP A 29 4.75 0.70 26.93
CA ASP A 29 4.35 1.59 28.02
C ASP A 29 3.80 2.93 27.50
N SER A 30 3.16 3.70 28.37
CA SER A 30 2.53 4.97 28.01
C SER A 30 3.51 6.02 27.46
N LYS A 31 4.76 6.03 27.95
CA LYS A 31 5.82 6.96 27.51
C LYS A 31 6.30 6.60 26.10
N ALA A 32 6.46 5.32 25.84
CA ALA A 32 6.77 4.75 24.54
C ALA A 32 5.69 5.10 23.51
N ILE A 33 4.42 4.87 23.84
CA ILE A 33 3.29 5.24 22.98
C ILE A 33 3.29 6.75 22.67
N ALA A 34 3.45 7.60 23.69
CA ALA A 34 3.49 9.05 23.49
C ALA A 34 4.62 9.47 22.52
N SER A 35 5.82 8.93 22.70
CA SER A 35 6.95 9.20 21.79
C SER A 35 6.69 8.71 20.36
N LEU A 36 6.15 7.49 20.21
CA LEU A 36 5.90 6.88 18.91
C LEU A 36 4.75 7.57 18.14
N CYS A 37 3.76 8.10 18.86
CA CYS A 37 2.63 8.85 18.30
C CYS A 37 3.06 10.10 17.53
N HIS A 38 4.22 10.68 17.82
CA HIS A 38 4.76 11.82 17.06
C HIS A 38 5.83 11.44 16.05
N SER A 39 6.34 10.21 16.12
CA SER A 39 7.38 9.73 15.20
C SER A 39 6.82 9.23 13.85
N LYS A 40 7.64 9.37 12.79
CA LYS A 40 7.45 8.72 11.48
C LYS A 40 8.66 7.82 11.20
N ASP A 41 8.49 6.81 10.35
CA ASP A 41 9.64 6.07 9.84
C ASP A 41 10.37 6.94 8.81
N SER A 42 11.67 7.18 9.02
CA SER A 42 12.47 8.05 8.15
C SER A 42 12.75 7.46 6.77
N ASN A 43 12.57 6.15 6.63
CA ASN A 43 12.82 5.42 5.37
C ASN A 43 11.53 5.07 4.63
N PHE A 44 10.37 5.50 5.15
CA PHE A 44 9.11 5.28 4.48
C PHE A 44 9.07 6.14 3.22
N PRO A 45 8.70 5.58 2.04
CA PRO A 45 8.71 6.34 0.81
C PRO A 45 7.79 7.55 0.88
N THR A 46 8.24 8.69 0.38
CA THR A 46 7.38 9.84 0.17
C THR A 46 6.33 9.50 -0.88
N PHE A 47 5.10 9.98 -0.69
CA PHE A 47 4.03 9.88 -1.67
C PHE A 47 3.58 11.30 -2.02
N ASN A 48 4.17 11.87 -3.07
CA ASN A 48 4.01 13.29 -3.43
C ASN A 48 3.09 13.44 -4.66
N VAL A 49 1.91 12.85 -4.58
CA VAL A 49 0.94 12.82 -5.67
C VAL A 49 -0.31 13.58 -5.27
N ILE A 50 -0.82 14.42 -6.17
CA ILE A 50 -2.05 15.18 -6.01
C ILE A 50 -3.06 14.79 -7.10
N SER A 51 -4.30 15.27 -6.97
CA SER A 51 -5.39 14.94 -7.92
C SER A 51 -5.07 15.34 -9.36
N THR A 52 -4.25 16.38 -9.57
CA THR A 52 -3.83 16.87 -10.89
C THR A 52 -2.54 16.23 -11.42
N SER A 53 -1.85 15.40 -10.63
CA SER A 53 -0.67 14.66 -11.11
C SER A 53 -1.03 13.73 -12.28
N SER A 54 -0.04 13.43 -13.13
CA SER A 54 -0.22 12.55 -14.27
C SER A 54 -0.62 11.12 -13.83
N GLU A 55 -1.28 10.37 -14.71
CA GLU A 55 -1.62 8.96 -14.42
C GLU A 55 -0.36 8.10 -14.22
N GLU A 56 0.70 8.37 -14.98
CA GLU A 56 2.00 7.71 -14.83
C GLU A 56 2.61 7.97 -13.45
N ASP A 57 2.64 9.23 -12.99
CA ASP A 57 3.17 9.57 -11.66
C ASP A 57 2.38 8.90 -10.55
N LYS A 58 1.04 8.93 -10.65
CA LYS A 58 0.14 8.25 -9.71
C LYS A 58 0.45 6.76 -9.62
N LEU A 59 0.52 6.08 -10.76
CA LEU A 59 0.81 4.65 -10.84
C LEU A 59 2.22 4.32 -10.32
N SER A 60 3.21 5.12 -10.73
CA SER A 60 4.61 4.98 -10.35
C SER A 60 4.79 5.10 -8.84
N GLU A 61 4.29 6.19 -8.24
CA GLU A 61 4.39 6.47 -6.81
C GLU A 61 3.63 5.44 -5.95
N LEU A 62 2.42 5.03 -6.37
CA LEU A 62 1.71 3.91 -5.72
C LEU A 62 2.56 2.64 -5.75
N TYR A 63 3.12 2.30 -6.91
CA TYR A 63 3.96 1.12 -7.06
C TYR A 63 5.19 1.15 -6.14
N LYS A 64 5.86 2.31 -5.99
CA LYS A 64 7.01 2.44 -5.07
C LYS A 64 6.60 2.12 -3.64
N VAL A 65 5.52 2.73 -3.15
CA VAL A 65 5.08 2.57 -1.77
C VAL A 65 4.61 1.13 -1.51
N PHE A 66 3.80 0.55 -2.40
CA PHE A 66 3.35 -0.84 -2.25
C PHE A 66 4.52 -1.83 -2.33
N ARG A 67 5.55 -1.57 -3.15
CA ARG A 67 6.75 -2.40 -3.24
C ARG A 67 7.53 -2.38 -1.93
N TYR A 68 7.77 -1.19 -1.38
CA TYR A 68 8.37 -1.04 -0.04
C TYR A 68 7.57 -1.81 1.00
N MET A 69 6.24 -1.65 1.00
CA MET A 69 5.37 -2.28 1.98
C MET A 69 5.34 -3.81 1.86
N ASN A 70 5.44 -4.37 0.66
CA ASN A 70 5.53 -5.82 0.46
C ASN A 70 6.75 -6.41 1.18
N THR A 71 7.90 -5.76 1.02
CA THR A 71 9.14 -6.13 1.72
C THR A 71 9.03 -5.91 3.22
N ALA A 72 8.53 -4.74 3.64
CA ALA A 72 8.41 -4.38 5.04
C ALA A 72 7.48 -5.31 5.81
N ILE A 73 6.29 -5.63 5.28
CA ILE A 73 5.35 -6.57 5.91
C ILE A 73 5.97 -7.96 6.03
N GLY A 74 6.71 -8.42 5.04
CA GLY A 74 7.45 -9.69 5.12
C GLY A 74 8.40 -9.72 6.32
N ASN A 75 9.24 -8.69 6.45
CA ASN A 75 10.20 -8.59 7.55
C ASN A 75 9.52 -8.40 8.91
N ILE A 76 8.50 -7.55 9.00
CA ILE A 76 7.70 -7.36 10.21
C ILE A 76 7.05 -8.68 10.62
N THR A 77 6.54 -9.48 9.69
CA THR A 77 5.93 -10.78 9.99
C THR A 77 6.93 -11.72 10.65
N LEU A 78 8.14 -11.84 10.09
CA LEU A 78 9.21 -12.65 10.67
C LEU A 78 9.61 -12.15 12.07
N GLU A 79 9.78 -10.83 12.22
CA GLU A 79 10.08 -10.21 13.52
C GLU A 79 8.96 -10.49 14.54
N GLN A 80 7.69 -10.46 14.13
CA GLN A 80 6.55 -10.73 15.02
C GLN A 80 6.33 -12.22 15.33
N MET A 81 6.82 -13.14 14.48
CA MET A 81 6.86 -14.56 14.82
C MET A 81 7.86 -14.85 15.94
N GLU A 82 8.97 -14.12 15.97
CA GLU A 82 9.96 -14.20 17.05
C GLU A 82 9.50 -13.49 18.33
N LEU A 83 8.99 -12.25 18.19
CA LEU A 83 8.61 -11.40 19.32
C LEU A 83 7.30 -11.84 19.98
N ASN A 84 6.34 -12.31 19.18
CA ASN A 84 4.98 -12.62 19.61
C ASN A 84 4.52 -13.99 19.07
N PRO A 85 5.22 -15.09 19.39
CA PRO A 85 5.04 -16.40 18.75
C PRO A 85 3.64 -17.00 18.91
N LYS A 86 2.92 -16.63 19.97
CA LYS A 86 1.58 -17.15 20.26
C LYS A 86 0.46 -16.34 19.60
N ASN A 87 0.75 -15.18 19.01
CA ASN A 87 -0.28 -14.27 18.49
C ASN A 87 -0.67 -14.61 17.04
N LYS A 88 -1.45 -15.68 16.88
CA LYS A 88 -1.93 -16.15 15.57
C LYS A 88 -2.76 -15.11 14.82
N THR A 89 -3.51 -14.27 15.53
CA THR A 89 -4.33 -13.21 14.93
C THR A 89 -3.45 -12.17 14.24
N LEU A 90 -2.40 -11.70 14.90
CA LEU A 90 -1.45 -10.76 14.31
C LEU A 90 -0.77 -11.37 13.08
N HIS A 91 -0.26 -12.60 13.19
CA HIS A 91 0.41 -13.27 12.07
C HIS A 91 -0.52 -13.45 10.87
N LYS A 92 -1.77 -13.85 11.10
CA LYS A 92 -2.78 -13.97 10.05
C LYS A 92 -3.01 -12.62 9.35
N GLN A 93 -3.25 -11.56 10.12
CA GLN A 93 -3.50 -10.23 9.56
C GLN A 93 -2.31 -9.67 8.76
N LEU A 94 -1.08 -9.91 9.20
CA LEU A 94 0.12 -9.49 8.47
C LEU A 94 0.28 -10.28 7.17
N ASN A 95 0.05 -11.60 7.18
CA ASN A 95 0.08 -12.42 5.97
C ASN A 95 -1.02 -12.05 4.97
N GLU A 96 -2.24 -11.79 5.45
CA GLU A 96 -3.34 -11.28 4.61
C GLU A 96 -2.95 -9.94 3.96
N SER A 97 -2.38 -9.03 4.74
CA SER A 97 -1.89 -7.76 4.20
C SER A 97 -0.82 -7.96 3.13
N LYS A 98 0.07 -8.95 3.27
CA LYS A 98 1.08 -9.28 2.27
C LYS A 98 0.45 -9.75 0.96
N THR A 99 -0.55 -10.63 1.04
CA THR A 99 -1.29 -11.12 -0.14
C THR A 99 -2.03 -9.98 -0.84
N GLU A 100 -2.71 -9.11 -0.10
CA GLU A 100 -3.42 -7.96 -0.66
C GLU A 100 -2.46 -6.98 -1.35
N ILE A 101 -1.30 -6.69 -0.73
CA ILE A 101 -0.26 -5.86 -1.35
C ILE A 101 0.25 -6.49 -2.65
N ALA A 102 0.48 -7.80 -2.67
CA ALA A 102 0.92 -8.50 -3.88
C ALA A 102 -0.13 -8.41 -5.01
N ALA A 103 -1.42 -8.48 -4.67
CA ALA A 103 -2.50 -8.31 -5.64
C ALA A 103 -2.52 -6.89 -6.24
N VAL A 104 -2.33 -5.85 -5.42
CA VAL A 104 -2.21 -4.46 -5.88
C VAL A 104 -0.98 -4.31 -6.80
N LEU A 105 0.16 -4.83 -6.39
CA LEU A 105 1.40 -4.76 -7.18
C LEU A 105 1.25 -5.41 -8.55
N SER A 106 0.62 -6.58 -8.63
CA SER A 106 0.35 -7.25 -9.91
C SER A 106 -0.48 -6.37 -10.86
N ASN A 107 -1.53 -5.73 -10.33
CA ASN A 107 -2.36 -4.81 -11.11
C ASN A 107 -1.62 -3.54 -11.53
N LEU A 108 -0.82 -2.95 -10.64
CA LEU A 108 0.02 -1.78 -10.94
C LEU A 108 1.07 -2.10 -12.00
N SER A 109 1.76 -3.25 -11.90
CA SER A 109 2.72 -3.69 -12.92
C SER A 109 2.05 -3.91 -14.27
N CYS A 110 0.83 -4.48 -14.31
CA CYS A 110 0.06 -4.64 -15.54
C CYS A 110 -0.30 -3.29 -16.16
N ALA A 111 -0.77 -2.33 -15.35
CA ALA A 111 -1.13 -0.99 -15.81
C ALA A 111 0.09 -0.22 -16.32
N LEU A 112 1.20 -0.26 -15.57
CA LEU A 112 2.47 0.35 -15.96
C LEU A 112 2.98 -0.29 -17.25
N ASN A 113 3.23 -1.60 -17.32
CA ASN A 113 3.79 -2.23 -18.53
C ASN A 113 2.96 -2.00 -19.81
N LYS A 114 1.64 -1.84 -19.70
CA LYS A 114 0.78 -1.58 -20.85
C LYS A 114 0.87 -0.14 -21.37
N ARG A 115 1.25 0.82 -20.52
CA ARG A 115 1.14 2.26 -20.81
C ARG A 115 2.44 3.06 -20.62
N TYR A 116 3.35 2.56 -19.81
CA TYR A 116 4.51 3.26 -19.23
C TYR A 116 5.66 2.28 -18.93
N LYS A 117 6.84 2.79 -18.55
CA LYS A 117 7.94 1.93 -18.08
C LYS A 117 7.83 1.70 -16.58
N VAL A 118 8.01 0.45 -16.14
CA VAL A 118 8.05 0.14 -14.71
C VAL A 118 9.30 0.78 -14.07
N PRO A 119 9.14 1.56 -13.01
CA PRO A 119 10.27 2.13 -12.29
C PRO A 119 11.17 1.04 -11.70
N ASN A 120 12.48 1.11 -11.93
CA ASN A 120 13.44 0.29 -11.19
C ASN A 120 13.77 0.96 -9.86
N ILE A 121 13.35 0.36 -8.74
CA ILE A 121 13.47 0.98 -7.41
C ILE A 121 13.98 -0.02 -6.38
N ASP A 122 15.25 0.09 -6.03
CA ASP A 122 15.80 -0.63 -4.91
C ASP A 122 15.33 -0.02 -3.59
N MET A 123 14.47 -0.76 -2.88
CA MET A 123 13.88 -0.34 -1.62
C MET A 123 13.98 -1.46 -0.60
N TYR A 124 14.68 -1.19 0.50
CA TYR A 124 14.97 -2.20 1.51
C TYR A 124 14.47 -1.77 2.89
N TYR A 125 13.60 -2.60 3.47
CA TYR A 125 13.38 -2.59 4.91
C TYR A 125 14.53 -3.34 5.58
N LYS A 126 15.35 -2.63 6.36
CA LYS A 126 16.49 -3.24 7.08
C LYS A 126 16.00 -3.89 8.38
N THR A 127 16.29 -5.17 8.56
CA THR A 127 16.01 -5.85 9.84
C THR A 127 16.92 -5.33 10.95
N SER A 128 16.49 -5.46 12.19
CA SER A 128 17.28 -5.09 13.36
C SER A 128 17.47 -6.29 14.28
N THR A 129 18.57 -6.34 15.04
CA THR A 129 18.76 -7.32 16.11
C THR A 129 18.17 -6.88 17.44
N SER A 130 17.90 -5.58 17.62
CA SER A 130 17.32 -5.05 18.85
C SER A 130 15.81 -5.26 18.88
N THR A 131 15.31 -5.97 19.90
CA THR A 131 13.88 -6.14 20.20
C THR A 131 13.12 -4.82 20.13
N TRP A 132 13.63 -3.79 20.80
CA TRP A 132 13.01 -2.47 20.82
C TRP A 132 12.92 -1.84 19.44
N LEU A 133 14.00 -1.93 18.64
CA LEU A 133 14.00 -1.40 17.28
C LEU A 133 13.04 -2.16 16.36
N LYS A 134 12.97 -3.50 16.44
CA LYS A 134 11.98 -4.31 15.70
C LYS A 134 10.56 -3.83 16.00
N LYS A 135 10.19 -3.77 17.30
CA LYS A 135 8.86 -3.33 17.75
C LYS A 135 8.52 -1.93 17.24
N THR A 136 9.39 -0.95 17.51
CA THR A 136 9.13 0.47 17.21
C THR A 136 9.18 0.78 15.72
N ARG A 137 10.03 0.10 14.93
CA ARG A 137 10.08 0.28 13.48
C ARG A 137 8.81 -0.25 12.81
N GLY A 138 8.37 -1.47 13.16
CA GLY A 138 7.11 -1.99 12.62
C GLY A 138 5.92 -1.10 12.96
N PHE A 139 5.88 -0.53 14.18
CA PHE A 139 4.88 0.46 14.56
C PHE A 139 4.89 1.69 13.65
N LYS A 140 6.07 2.30 13.46
CA LYS A 140 6.23 3.50 12.63
C LYS A 140 5.85 3.26 11.17
N VAL A 141 6.28 2.12 10.60
CA VAL A 141 5.96 1.75 9.22
C VAL A 141 4.46 1.51 9.03
N LEU A 142 3.81 0.74 9.91
CA LEU A 142 2.37 0.49 9.82
C LEU A 142 1.54 1.77 10.02
N LYS A 143 2.01 2.67 10.89
CA LYS A 143 1.41 4.00 11.06
C LYS A 143 1.52 4.85 9.78
N SER A 144 2.70 4.91 9.18
CA SER A 144 2.91 5.60 7.90
C SER A 144 2.06 4.99 6.79
N TYR A 145 1.98 3.66 6.74
CA TYR A 145 1.20 2.94 5.74
C TYR A 145 -0.29 3.26 5.82
N LYS A 146 -0.87 3.28 7.03
CA LYS A 146 -2.25 3.70 7.25
C LYS A 146 -2.50 5.11 6.70
N HIS A 147 -1.59 6.05 6.94
CA HIS A 147 -1.72 7.42 6.43
C HIS A 147 -1.55 7.52 4.91
N PHE A 148 -0.68 6.70 4.33
CA PHE A 148 -0.56 6.57 2.89
C PHE A 148 -1.84 6.03 2.25
N LEU A 149 -2.47 5.01 2.84
CA LEU A 149 -3.67 4.39 2.29
C LEU A 149 -4.85 5.36 2.18
N GLU A 150 -4.99 6.27 3.14
CA GLU A 150 -5.96 7.39 3.07
C GLU A 150 -5.72 8.26 1.82
N GLN A 151 -4.47 8.65 1.57
CA GLN A 151 -4.11 9.44 0.39
C GLN A 151 -4.32 8.64 -0.89
N ALA A 152 -3.92 7.37 -0.91
CA ALA A 152 -4.06 6.48 -2.05
C ALA A 152 -5.53 6.25 -2.42
N SER A 153 -6.43 6.06 -1.44
CA SER A 153 -7.86 5.94 -1.72
C SER A 153 -8.43 7.19 -2.38
N ASN A 154 -8.02 8.37 -1.91
CA ASN A 154 -8.48 9.64 -2.47
C ASN A 154 -7.98 9.84 -3.91
N ILE A 155 -6.69 9.59 -4.16
CA ILE A 155 -6.08 9.74 -5.49
C ILE A 155 -6.64 8.76 -6.53
N THR A 156 -7.06 7.56 -6.09
CA THR A 156 -7.58 6.52 -6.98
C THR A 156 -9.10 6.57 -7.17
N SER A 157 -9.82 7.43 -6.46
CA SER A 157 -11.29 7.51 -6.48
C SER A 157 -11.89 7.73 -7.87
N ASP A 158 -11.23 8.51 -8.72
CA ASP A 158 -11.71 8.79 -10.08
C ASP A 158 -11.40 7.67 -11.09
N TRP A 159 -10.65 6.64 -10.68
CA TRP A 159 -10.38 5.47 -11.53
C TRP A 159 -11.54 4.50 -11.63
N ASP A 160 -12.55 4.66 -10.78
CA ASP A 160 -13.80 3.92 -10.85
C ASP A 160 -14.78 4.54 -11.88
N LYS A 161 -14.72 5.87 -12.05
CA LYS A 161 -15.65 6.63 -12.92
C LYS A 161 -15.30 6.57 -14.41
N LYS A 162 -14.07 6.18 -14.77
CA LYS A 162 -13.60 6.13 -16.17
C LYS A 162 -13.97 4.84 -16.93
N GLY A 163 -14.81 3.98 -16.35
CA GLY A 163 -15.28 2.76 -16.99
C GLY A 163 -16.40 2.93 -18.01
N ASP A 164 -16.95 4.15 -18.17
CA ASP A 164 -18.22 4.37 -18.89
C ASP A 164 -18.11 5.26 -20.15
N TYR A 165 -16.89 5.55 -20.62
CA TYR A 165 -16.68 6.32 -21.87
C TYR A 165 -15.76 5.57 -22.84
N THR A 166 -16.29 4.49 -23.42
CA THR A 166 -15.91 4.06 -24.77
C THR A 166 -17.16 3.53 -25.50
N GLN A 167 -17.99 4.46 -25.96
CA GLN A 167 -18.68 4.31 -27.24
C GLN A 167 -18.32 5.54 -28.05
N ASP A 168 -17.39 5.37 -28.98
CA ASP A 168 -17.14 6.30 -30.07
C ASP A 168 -18.18 5.99 -31.17
N PRO A 169 -19.18 6.86 -31.43
CA PRO A 169 -20.23 6.58 -32.40
C PRO A 169 -19.82 7.06 -33.80
N SER A 170 -18.60 6.77 -34.24
CA SER A 170 -18.07 7.30 -35.50
C SER A 170 -17.57 6.25 -36.50
N PHE A 171 -18.12 5.03 -36.50
CA PHE A 171 -17.95 4.11 -37.63
C PHE A 171 -19.17 3.21 -37.84
N ASP A 172 -20.27 3.80 -38.30
CA ASP A 172 -21.30 3.08 -39.04
C ASP A 172 -21.82 3.98 -40.17
N ASN A 173 -21.15 3.93 -41.31
CA ASN A 173 -21.80 4.22 -42.59
C ASN A 173 -21.37 3.12 -43.57
N PRO A 174 -22.30 2.27 -44.04
CA PRO A 174 -21.99 1.35 -45.12
C PRO A 174 -21.82 2.12 -46.43
N PRO A 175 -20.96 1.65 -47.36
CA PRO A 175 -20.79 2.28 -48.65
C PRO A 175 -22.07 2.14 -49.49
N ASP A 176 -22.61 3.27 -49.92
CA ASP A 176 -23.69 3.38 -50.87
C ASP A 176 -23.19 2.91 -52.26
N HIS A 177 -23.74 1.81 -52.77
CA HIS A 177 -23.50 1.34 -54.12
C HIS A 177 -24.66 1.80 -55.02
N ARG A 178 -24.43 2.88 -55.76
CA ARG A 178 -25.09 3.18 -57.04
C ARG A 178 -24.10 3.75 -58.03
#